data_AF-A0A1V6LS23-F1
#
_entry.id   AF-A0A1V6LS23-F1
#
_cell.length_a   1.000
_cell.length_b   1.000
_cell.length_c   1.000
_cell.angle_alpha   90.00
_cell.angle_beta   90.00
_cell.angle_gamma   90.00
#
_symmetry.space_group_name_H-M   'P 1'
#
loop_
_entity.id
_entity.type
_entity.pdbx_description
1 polymer ?
#
loop_
_entity_poly.entity_id
_entity_poly.type
_entity_poly.pdbx_seq_one_letter_code
_entity_poly.pdbx_strand_id
1 'polypeptide(L)'
;MYPQQDYKGQVLNASSKNPIPFVNIGILEKGIGTVSDEEGFFHLPLNNLHIKPTDTLVFSSLGYETKKILVKEADIVYADYPKVELIPTTYNLNEVVVTDKRVLLVPENIGYANLGEEVYGYFKDNIALGGELATKVVVKSGLRRLDKFTFEVVNNPSDSLLIRVNIYNIDRNLRIPLSNLNKSNENIVKTITRGERMVSVDLKPYSIFVENDFIIAIELLKIYGESDLGLILAAVKDFTQEKFNLENNGWTNTIDDGHGSYRRYASQSKWERFTNLNMAYSLESSLIVDEKKYNRYLKQSEKRRLAKKFLSGFAILNGKMIAGVEVFNHRTKQSVFTNKNGRYKIEGKKGDLISYFKKGFVNKQFKIKNRFIFNIQLSKTD
;
A
#
# COMPACT_ATOMS: atom_id res chain seq x y z
N MET A 1 4.95 43.96 0.17
CA MET A 1 4.07 42.78 0.09
C MET A 1 4.02 42.38 -1.38
N TYR A 2 4.65 41.27 -1.77
CA TYR A 2 4.52 40.79 -3.15
C TYR A 2 3.10 40.24 -3.33
N PRO A 3 2.40 40.55 -4.44
CA PRO A 3 1.05 40.04 -4.66
C PRO A 3 1.08 38.51 -4.72
N GLN A 4 0.11 37.88 -4.08
CA GLN A 4 -0.08 36.43 -4.14
C GLN A 4 -0.47 36.03 -5.58
N GLN A 5 0.39 35.28 -6.25
CA GLN A 5 0.11 34.65 -7.54
C GLN A 5 -0.29 33.20 -7.30
N ASP A 6 -1.58 32.95 -7.49
CA ASP A 6 -2.16 31.62 -7.40
C ASP A 6 -2.58 31.17 -8.78
N TYR A 7 -2.14 29.98 -9.19
CA TYR A 7 -2.64 29.38 -10.41
C TYR A 7 -3.77 28.41 -10.09
N LYS A 8 -4.97 28.73 -10.57
CA LYS A 8 -6.19 27.97 -10.34
C LYS A 8 -6.91 27.76 -11.66
N GLY A 9 -7.76 26.75 -11.72
CA GLY A 9 -8.52 26.44 -12.93
C GLY A 9 -9.35 25.18 -12.78
N GLN A 10 -9.97 24.76 -13.88
CA GLN A 10 -10.72 23.51 -13.97
C GLN A 10 -10.14 22.63 -15.08
N VAL A 11 -9.84 21.37 -14.79
CA VAL A 11 -9.31 20.41 -15.76
C VAL A 11 -10.45 19.62 -16.38
N LEU A 12 -10.52 19.63 -17.71
CA LEU A 12 -11.58 19.02 -18.50
C LEU A 12 -11.03 18.02 -19.52
N ASN A 13 -11.84 17.04 -19.88
CA ASN A 13 -11.59 16.17 -21.01
C ASN A 13 -11.76 16.97 -22.32
N ALA A 14 -10.75 16.97 -23.18
CA ALA A 14 -10.77 17.73 -24.43
C ALA A 14 -11.92 17.32 -25.38
N SER A 15 -12.32 16.05 -25.35
CA SER A 15 -13.36 15.49 -26.22
C SER A 15 -14.76 15.64 -25.61
N SER A 16 -14.97 15.18 -24.36
CA SER A 16 -16.30 15.16 -23.75
C SER A 16 -16.67 16.44 -22.99
N LYS A 17 -15.67 17.27 -22.67
CA LYS A 17 -15.77 18.45 -21.79
C LYS A 17 -16.20 18.15 -20.35
N ASN A 18 -16.26 16.87 -19.97
CA ASN A 18 -16.50 16.47 -18.59
C ASN A 18 -15.28 16.82 -17.71
N PRO A 19 -15.50 17.17 -16.43
CA PRO A 19 -14.40 17.33 -15.48
C PRO A 19 -13.54 16.09 -15.33
N ILE A 20 -12.25 16.29 -15.11
CA ILE A 20 -11.31 15.22 -14.81
C ILE A 20 -10.91 15.31 -13.33
N PRO A 21 -11.34 14.35 -12.50
CA PRO A 21 -10.96 14.33 -11.10
C PRO A 21 -9.52 13.88 -10.90
N PHE A 22 -8.90 14.34 -9.82
CA PHE A 22 -7.62 13.84 -9.30
C PHE A 22 -6.45 13.93 -10.29
N VAL A 23 -6.43 14.98 -11.12
CA VAL A 23 -5.30 15.31 -12.00
C VAL A 23 -4.15 15.79 -11.12
N ASN A 24 -2.95 15.26 -11.34
CA ASN A 24 -1.75 15.79 -10.71
C ASN A 24 -1.29 17.03 -11.44
N ILE A 25 -1.23 18.16 -10.74
CA ILE A 25 -0.67 19.41 -11.25
C ILE A 25 0.55 19.77 -10.42
N GLY A 26 1.70 20.03 -11.05
CA GLY A 26 2.87 20.45 -10.30
C GLY A 26 4.01 20.96 -11.17
N ILE A 27 4.92 21.70 -10.55
CA ILE A 27 6.13 22.18 -11.20
C ILE A 27 7.17 21.08 -11.10
N LEU A 28 7.64 20.64 -12.27
CA LEU A 28 8.49 19.47 -12.40
C LEU A 28 9.71 19.54 -11.46
N GLU A 29 9.83 18.55 -10.58
CA GLU A 29 10.94 18.35 -9.64
C GLU A 29 11.17 19.48 -8.61
N LYS A 30 10.20 20.40 -8.41
CA LYS A 30 10.35 21.54 -7.48
C LYS A 30 9.76 21.33 -6.09
N GLY A 31 9.05 20.24 -5.83
CA GLY A 31 8.36 20.06 -4.55
C GLY A 31 7.04 20.83 -4.44
N ILE A 32 6.56 21.41 -5.55
CA ILE A 32 5.41 22.31 -5.58
C ILE A 32 4.34 21.70 -6.49
N GLY A 33 3.25 21.25 -5.89
CA GLY A 33 2.20 20.54 -6.60
C GLY A 33 0.92 20.44 -5.80
N THR A 34 -0.15 20.10 -6.51
CA THR A 34 -1.52 19.95 -6.01
C THR A 34 -2.22 18.85 -6.81
N VAL A 35 -3.47 18.59 -6.48
CA VAL A 35 -4.34 17.65 -7.17
C VAL A 35 -5.70 18.31 -7.41
N SER A 36 -6.35 18.04 -8.55
CA SER A 36 -7.71 18.51 -8.77
C SER A 36 -8.73 17.75 -7.92
N ASP A 37 -9.80 18.43 -7.51
CA ASP A 37 -10.92 17.82 -6.80
C ASP A 37 -11.80 16.96 -7.73
N GLU A 38 -12.89 16.44 -7.17
CA GLU A 38 -13.86 15.58 -7.85
C GLU A 38 -14.52 16.26 -9.07
N GLU A 39 -14.62 17.59 -9.04
CA GLU A 39 -15.16 18.45 -10.09
C GLU A 39 -14.08 19.05 -11.00
N GLY A 40 -12.84 18.58 -10.87
CA GLY A 40 -11.69 18.95 -11.69
C GLY A 40 -11.09 20.32 -11.37
N PHE A 41 -11.54 21.02 -10.33
CA PHE A 41 -10.95 22.29 -9.91
C PHE A 41 -9.64 22.06 -9.17
N PHE A 42 -8.69 22.98 -9.35
CA PHE A 42 -7.42 22.94 -8.64
C PHE A 42 -6.97 24.33 -8.22
N HIS A 43 -6.07 24.34 -7.23
CA HIS A 43 -5.37 25.53 -6.77
C HIS A 43 -3.91 25.18 -6.47
N LEU A 44 -3.01 25.89 -7.13
CA LEU A 44 -1.56 25.75 -6.99
C LEU A 44 -0.96 27.12 -6.62
N PRO A 45 -0.51 27.30 -5.37
CA PRO A 45 0.20 28.51 -4.96
C PRO A 45 1.54 28.65 -5.72
N LEU A 46 1.75 29.78 -6.40
CA LEU A 46 3.01 30.08 -7.12
C LEU A 46 3.91 31.07 -6.37
N ASN A 47 3.62 31.35 -5.10
CA ASN A 47 4.35 32.33 -4.26
C ASN A 47 5.73 31.87 -3.78
N ASN A 48 6.42 31.01 -4.53
CA ASN A 48 7.72 30.49 -4.15
C ASN A 48 8.83 31.19 -4.94
N LEU A 49 9.78 31.80 -4.22
CA LEU A 49 10.94 32.50 -4.77
C LEU A 49 11.82 31.63 -5.70
N HIS A 50 11.65 30.30 -5.67
CA HIS A 50 12.39 29.35 -6.49
C HIS A 50 11.70 28.96 -7.80
N ILE A 51 10.51 29.53 -8.09
CA ILE A 51 9.79 29.32 -9.34
C ILE A 51 10.30 30.32 -10.38
N LYS A 52 10.73 29.80 -11.53
CA LYS A 52 11.12 30.60 -12.70
C LYS A 52 10.01 30.57 -13.73
N PRO A 53 9.82 31.65 -14.51
CA PRO A 53 8.86 31.68 -15.62
C PRO A 53 9.12 30.60 -16.70
N THR A 54 10.35 30.09 -16.77
CA THR A 54 10.79 29.01 -17.67
C THR A 54 10.70 27.60 -17.06
N ASP A 55 10.28 27.47 -15.80
CA ASP A 55 10.04 26.15 -15.21
C ASP A 55 8.83 25.50 -15.89
N THR A 56 8.82 24.15 -15.93
CA THR A 56 7.76 23.38 -16.58
C THR A 56 6.66 23.02 -15.58
N LEU A 57 5.44 23.47 -15.87
CA LEU A 57 4.23 23.03 -15.21
C LEU A 57 3.68 21.79 -15.92
N VAL A 58 3.37 20.75 -15.16
CA VAL A 58 2.96 19.45 -15.68
C VAL A 58 1.59 19.07 -15.13
N PHE A 59 0.70 18.65 -16.02
CA PHE A 59 -0.58 18.03 -15.72
C PHE A 59 -0.53 16.57 -16.17
N SER A 60 -0.84 15.64 -15.27
CA SER A 60 -0.93 14.22 -15.61
C SER A 60 -2.12 13.56 -14.93
N SER A 61 -2.79 12.67 -15.65
CA SER A 61 -3.86 11.83 -15.10
C SER A 61 -3.88 10.49 -15.81
N LEU A 62 -4.40 9.45 -15.15
CA LEU A 62 -4.53 8.13 -15.73
C LEU A 62 -5.48 8.18 -16.94
N GLY A 63 -5.07 7.62 -18.07
CA GLY A 63 -5.87 7.61 -19.30
C GLY A 63 -5.82 8.91 -20.11
N TYR A 64 -4.93 9.85 -19.78
CA TYR A 64 -4.75 11.11 -20.49
C TYR A 64 -3.29 11.35 -20.86
N GLU A 65 -3.06 12.05 -21.96
CA GLU A 65 -1.74 12.54 -22.35
C GLU A 65 -1.24 13.59 -21.35
N THR A 66 0.03 13.49 -20.96
CA THR A 66 0.68 14.46 -20.09
C THR A 66 0.80 15.81 -20.80
N LYS A 67 0.14 16.83 -20.25
CA LYS A 67 0.26 18.21 -20.75
C LYS A 67 1.38 18.94 -20.01
N LYS A 68 2.24 19.60 -20.77
CA LYS A 68 3.37 20.40 -20.25
C LYS A 68 3.27 21.81 -20.82
N ILE A 69 3.37 22.81 -19.95
CA ILE A 69 3.44 24.22 -20.32
C ILE A 69 4.54 24.89 -19.49
N LEU A 70 5.00 26.06 -19.92
CA LEU A 70 5.89 26.88 -19.09
C LEU A 70 5.07 27.65 -18.04
N VAL A 71 5.64 27.92 -16.86
CA VAL A 71 4.96 28.71 -15.82
C VAL A 71 4.49 30.07 -16.35
N LYS A 72 5.25 30.72 -17.23
CA LYS A 72 4.85 32.00 -17.86
C LYS A 72 3.62 31.91 -18.77
N GLU A 73 3.24 30.70 -19.19
CA GLU A 73 2.08 30.43 -20.05
C GLU A 73 0.83 30.11 -19.21
N ALA A 74 0.98 30.00 -17.89
CA ALA A 74 -0.14 29.80 -16.98
C ALA A 74 -1.01 31.06 -16.92
N ASP A 75 -2.29 30.89 -17.24
CA ASP A 75 -3.27 31.97 -17.19
C ASP A 75 -3.67 32.26 -15.72
N ILE A 76 -3.07 33.31 -15.14
CA ILE A 76 -3.29 33.68 -13.73
C ILE A 76 -4.39 34.73 -13.68
N VAL A 77 -5.63 34.28 -13.46
CA VAL A 77 -6.83 35.13 -13.40
C VAL A 77 -7.38 35.17 -11.97
N TYR A 78 -7.67 36.37 -11.46
CA TYR A 78 -8.12 36.57 -10.07
C TYR A 78 -9.55 36.07 -9.79
N ALA A 79 -10.49 36.28 -10.72
CA ALA A 79 -11.92 36.07 -10.50
C ALA A 79 -12.54 34.93 -11.32
N ASP A 80 -11.73 34.16 -12.05
CA ASP A 80 -12.19 33.08 -12.93
C ASP A 80 -11.39 31.79 -12.71
N TYR A 81 -11.87 30.70 -13.29
CA TYR A 81 -11.24 29.39 -13.32
C TYR A 81 -10.94 29.00 -14.78
N PRO A 82 -9.76 29.38 -15.31
CA PRO A 82 -9.33 28.98 -16.63
C PRO A 82 -9.47 27.48 -16.87
N LYS A 83 -9.93 27.12 -18.07
CA LYS A 83 -10.13 25.72 -18.46
C LYS A 83 -8.83 25.13 -18.99
N VAL A 84 -8.42 24.00 -18.44
CA VAL A 84 -7.28 23.23 -18.94
C VAL A 84 -7.78 21.92 -19.51
N GLU A 85 -7.66 21.76 -20.83
CA GLU A 85 -8.10 20.52 -21.49
C GLU A 85 -6.96 19.50 -21.59
N LEU A 86 -7.26 18.25 -21.23
CA LEU A 86 -6.39 17.09 -21.42
C LEU A 86 -6.97 16.14 -22.48
N ILE A 87 -6.08 15.61 -23.32
CA ILE A 87 -6.42 14.70 -24.42
C ILE A 87 -6.44 13.27 -23.87
N PRO A 88 -7.54 12.51 -24.04
CA PRO A 88 -7.57 11.09 -23.66
C PRO A 88 -6.53 10.28 -24.42
N THR A 89 -5.84 9.37 -23.75
CA THR A 89 -4.92 8.44 -24.40
C THR A 89 -5.70 7.39 -25.19
N THR A 90 -5.40 7.23 -26.47
CA THR A 90 -5.91 6.11 -27.27
C THR A 90 -5.07 4.87 -27.00
N TYR A 91 -5.50 4.02 -26.07
CA TYR A 91 -4.91 2.68 -25.97
C TYR A 91 -5.40 1.83 -27.13
N ASN A 92 -4.50 1.45 -28.04
CA ASN A 92 -4.71 0.25 -28.85
C ASN A 92 -4.65 -0.93 -27.89
N LEU A 93 -5.80 -1.52 -27.57
CA LEU A 93 -5.85 -2.81 -26.89
C LEU A 93 -5.13 -3.81 -27.81
N ASN A 94 -3.96 -4.27 -27.38
CA ASN A 94 -3.32 -5.41 -28.03
C ASN A 94 -4.30 -6.58 -27.97
N GLU A 95 -4.59 -7.16 -29.14
CA GLU A 95 -5.45 -8.31 -29.28
C GLU A 95 -5.01 -9.41 -28.30
N VAL A 96 -5.95 -9.88 -27.47
CA VAL A 96 -5.67 -10.96 -26.53
C VAL A 96 -5.60 -12.24 -27.37
N VAL A 97 -4.40 -12.79 -27.53
CA VAL A 97 -4.22 -14.12 -28.12
C VAL A 97 -4.86 -15.12 -27.16
N VAL A 98 -6.08 -15.56 -27.48
CA VAL A 98 -6.75 -16.66 -26.78
C VAL A 98 -5.93 -17.91 -27.07
N THR A 99 -5.24 -18.41 -26.06
CA THR A 99 -4.54 -19.69 -26.14
C THR A 99 -5.44 -20.78 -25.58
N ASP A 100 -5.56 -21.92 -26.27
CA ASP A 100 -6.34 -23.10 -25.83
C ASP A 100 -5.80 -23.76 -24.54
N LYS A 101 -4.71 -23.23 -23.95
CA LYS A 101 -4.13 -23.76 -22.73
C LYS A 101 -4.92 -23.24 -21.53
N ARG A 102 -5.55 -24.18 -20.82
CA ARG A 102 -6.20 -23.92 -19.52
C ARG A 102 -5.18 -23.28 -18.56
N VAL A 103 -5.39 -22.01 -18.23
CA VAL A 103 -4.63 -21.30 -17.20
C VAL A 103 -5.33 -21.44 -15.85
N LEU A 104 -4.55 -21.63 -14.79
CA LEU A 104 -5.03 -21.79 -13.43
C LEU A 104 -4.45 -20.70 -12.53
N LEU A 105 -5.23 -20.29 -11.53
CA LEU A 105 -4.86 -19.25 -10.57
C LEU A 105 -4.34 -19.88 -9.28
N VAL A 106 -3.15 -19.47 -8.87
CA VAL A 106 -2.54 -19.83 -7.59
C VAL A 106 -2.54 -18.61 -6.68
N PRO A 107 -3.28 -18.63 -5.55
CA PRO A 107 -3.28 -17.50 -4.62
C PRO A 107 -1.93 -17.39 -3.90
N GLU A 108 -1.43 -16.15 -3.81
CA GLU A 108 -0.19 -15.78 -3.13
C GLU A 108 -0.41 -14.52 -2.29
N ASN A 109 0.17 -14.50 -1.09
CA ASN A 109 0.35 -13.29 -0.31
C ASN A 109 1.77 -12.77 -0.55
N ILE A 110 1.88 -11.53 -0.98
CA ILE A 110 3.14 -10.85 -1.32
C ILE A 110 3.24 -9.52 -0.56
N GLY A 111 4.41 -8.88 -0.65
CA GLY A 111 4.69 -7.64 0.07
C GLY A 111 5.13 -7.88 1.52
N TYR A 112 4.92 -6.88 2.36
CA TYR A 112 5.48 -6.82 3.71
C TYR A 112 4.39 -6.59 4.74
N ALA A 113 4.54 -7.20 5.92
CA ALA A 113 3.63 -7.00 7.04
C ALA A 113 4.43 -6.60 8.27
N ASN A 114 3.95 -5.60 9.01
CA ASN A 114 4.55 -5.23 10.29
C ASN A 114 4.20 -6.28 11.36
N LEU A 115 5.23 -6.81 12.02
CA LEU A 115 5.12 -7.84 13.05
C LEU A 115 5.31 -7.28 14.46
N GLY A 116 5.27 -5.96 14.62
CA GLY A 116 5.48 -5.22 15.86
C GLY A 116 6.70 -4.30 15.83
N GLU A 117 7.23 -3.97 14.65
CA GLU A 117 8.32 -3.01 14.52
C GLU A 117 7.81 -1.57 14.71
N GLU A 118 8.54 -0.78 15.48
CA GLU A 118 8.26 0.65 15.67
C GLU A 118 8.93 1.50 14.59
N VAL A 119 8.53 1.27 13.35
CA VAL A 119 9.09 1.92 12.16
C VAL A 119 7.94 2.40 11.29
N TYR A 120 8.02 3.64 10.81
CA TYR A 120 6.88 4.31 10.23
C TYR A 120 7.24 5.10 8.97
N GLY A 121 6.30 5.16 8.04
CA GLY A 121 6.24 6.18 7.00
C GLY A 121 5.14 7.20 7.35
N TYR A 122 5.35 8.47 7.04
CA TYR A 122 4.43 9.52 7.46
C TYR A 122 4.18 10.57 6.37
N PHE A 123 2.94 11.04 6.33
CA PHE A 123 2.54 12.30 5.70
C PHE A 123 2.47 13.37 6.78
N LYS A 124 3.44 14.30 6.83
CA LYS A 124 3.51 15.33 7.87
C LYS A 124 4.23 16.59 7.39
N ASP A 125 3.82 17.75 7.91
CA ASP A 125 4.42 19.10 7.89
C ASP A 125 4.69 19.73 6.51
N ASN A 126 5.22 18.97 5.53
CA ASN A 126 5.67 19.47 4.23
C ASN A 126 5.11 18.67 3.02
N ILE A 127 4.16 17.75 3.25
CA ILE A 127 3.55 16.99 2.15
C ILE A 127 2.30 17.71 1.66
N ALA A 128 2.30 18.09 0.39
CA ALA A 128 1.15 18.61 -0.32
C ALA A 128 0.33 17.48 -0.96
N LEU A 129 -0.84 17.84 -1.50
CA LEU A 129 -1.63 16.90 -2.30
C LEU A 129 -0.79 16.34 -3.47
N GLY A 130 -0.97 15.06 -3.75
CA GLY A 130 -0.22 14.30 -4.75
C GLY A 130 1.16 13.79 -4.27
N GLY A 131 1.51 14.06 -3.02
CA GLY A 131 2.61 13.38 -2.35
C GLY A 131 2.32 11.88 -2.22
N GLU A 132 3.37 11.06 -2.29
CA GLU A 132 3.26 9.60 -2.29
C GLU A 132 4.22 8.92 -1.32
N LEU A 133 3.76 7.82 -0.73
CA LEU A 133 4.58 6.82 -0.04
C LEU A 133 4.46 5.48 -0.77
N ALA A 134 5.58 5.00 -1.31
CA ALA A 134 5.64 3.80 -2.12
C ALA A 134 6.64 2.77 -1.60
N THR A 135 6.46 1.51 -1.96
CA THR A 135 7.44 0.45 -1.70
C THR A 135 7.54 -0.50 -2.86
N LYS A 136 8.76 -0.98 -3.12
CA LYS A 136 9.00 -2.04 -4.09
C LYS A 136 8.53 -3.38 -3.52
N VAL A 137 7.67 -4.08 -4.25
CA VAL A 137 7.20 -5.43 -3.93
C VAL A 137 8.01 -6.42 -4.75
N VAL A 138 8.86 -7.19 -4.06
CA VAL A 138 9.70 -8.23 -4.69
C VAL A 138 8.88 -9.51 -4.85
N VAL A 139 8.85 -10.05 -6.07
CA VAL A 139 8.04 -11.22 -6.42
C VAL A 139 8.80 -12.16 -7.37
N LYS A 140 8.47 -13.45 -7.32
CA LYS A 140 8.92 -14.40 -8.35
C LYS A 140 8.48 -13.94 -9.72
N SER A 141 9.23 -14.28 -10.76
CA SER A 141 8.75 -14.01 -12.13
C SER A 141 7.50 -14.82 -12.46
N GLY A 142 6.54 -14.19 -13.13
CA GLY A 142 5.33 -14.79 -13.67
C GLY A 142 4.15 -13.84 -13.62
N LEU A 143 3.30 -13.91 -14.65
CA LEU A 143 2.10 -13.06 -14.73
C LEU A 143 1.15 -13.35 -13.56
N ARG A 144 0.81 -12.31 -12.80
CA ARG A 144 -0.14 -12.38 -11.69
C ARG A 144 -1.14 -11.24 -11.75
N ARG A 145 -2.36 -11.51 -11.33
CA ARG A 145 -3.36 -10.49 -11.04
C ARG A 145 -3.21 -10.03 -9.59
N LEU A 146 -3.27 -8.72 -9.34
CA LEU A 146 -3.37 -8.18 -7.99
C LEU A 146 -4.84 -8.18 -7.57
N ASP A 147 -5.15 -8.78 -6.42
CA ASP A 147 -6.52 -8.98 -5.98
C ASP A 147 -6.93 -8.00 -4.88
N LYS A 148 -6.05 -7.76 -3.90
CA LYS A 148 -6.35 -6.87 -2.77
C LYS A 148 -5.07 -6.27 -2.21
N PHE A 149 -5.11 -4.99 -1.89
CA PHE A 149 -4.02 -4.28 -1.20
C PHE A 149 -4.43 -3.95 0.23
N THR A 150 -3.54 -4.17 1.19
CA THR A 150 -3.77 -3.91 2.61
C THR A 150 -2.56 -3.24 3.25
N PHE A 151 -2.82 -2.26 4.12
CA PHE A 151 -1.80 -1.56 4.89
C PHE A 151 -2.35 -1.17 6.28
N GLU A 152 -1.42 -0.89 7.20
CA GLU A 152 -1.74 -0.51 8.57
C GLU A 152 -1.55 1.00 8.78
N VAL A 153 -2.57 1.63 9.33
CA VAL A 153 -2.58 3.02 9.79
C VAL A 153 -2.36 3.02 11.30
N VAL A 154 -1.25 3.61 11.70
CA VAL A 154 -0.85 3.76 13.10
C VAL A 154 -1.54 4.97 13.72
N ASN A 155 -1.63 6.06 12.97
CA ASN A 155 -2.33 7.27 13.39
C ASN A 155 -2.92 8.01 12.19
N ASN A 156 -4.13 8.55 12.36
CA ASN A 156 -4.73 9.50 11.46
C ASN A 156 -5.50 10.53 12.31
N PRO A 157 -4.98 11.75 12.49
CA PRO A 157 -5.64 12.78 13.29
C PRO A 157 -6.77 13.50 12.54
N SER A 158 -6.83 13.41 11.21
CA SER A 158 -7.88 14.01 10.38
C SER A 158 -9.20 13.24 10.51
N ASP A 159 -10.32 13.87 10.14
CA ASP A 159 -11.62 13.19 10.14
C ASP A 159 -11.62 12.05 9.13
N SER A 160 -11.16 12.36 7.92
CA SER A 160 -10.86 11.36 6.91
C SER A 160 -9.86 11.88 5.88
N LEU A 161 -9.27 10.96 5.13
CA LEU A 161 -8.33 11.23 4.04
C LEU A 161 -8.77 10.46 2.81
N LEU A 162 -8.78 11.11 1.64
CA LEU A 162 -8.91 10.40 0.37
C LEU A 162 -7.52 10.08 -0.16
N ILE A 163 -7.29 8.81 -0.47
CA ILE A 163 -6.06 8.35 -1.10
C ILE A 163 -6.31 7.73 -2.47
N ARG A 164 -5.27 7.73 -3.31
CA ARG A 164 -5.20 6.92 -4.53
C ARG A 164 -4.10 5.86 -4.40
N VAL A 165 -4.35 4.68 -4.95
CA VAL A 165 -3.38 3.60 -5.09
C VAL A 165 -2.82 3.62 -6.49
N ASN A 166 -1.49 3.74 -6.61
CA ASN A 166 -0.77 3.64 -7.87
C ASN A 166 0.11 2.38 -7.88
N ILE A 167 0.22 1.74 -9.04
CA ILE A 167 1.06 0.57 -9.26
C ILE A 167 1.98 0.91 -10.43
N TYR A 168 3.30 0.83 -10.24
CA TYR A 168 4.29 1.23 -11.22
C TYR A 168 5.20 0.08 -11.62
N ASN A 169 5.64 0.10 -12.88
CA ASN A 169 6.88 -0.58 -13.23
C ASN A 169 8.08 0.21 -12.70
N ILE A 170 9.24 -0.43 -12.76
CA ILE A 170 10.49 0.09 -12.20
C ILE A 170 11.39 0.54 -13.34
N ASP A 171 11.91 1.76 -13.25
CA ASP A 171 12.99 2.21 -14.12
C ASP A 171 14.24 1.35 -13.88
N ARG A 172 14.74 0.67 -14.91
CA ARG A 172 15.88 -0.25 -14.77
C ARG A 172 17.20 0.45 -14.46
N ASN A 173 17.32 1.74 -14.79
CA ASN A 173 18.55 2.50 -14.58
C ASN A 173 18.48 3.26 -13.25
N LEU A 174 17.42 4.04 -13.05
CA LEU A 174 17.22 4.91 -11.90
C LEU A 174 16.63 4.19 -10.69
N ARG A 175 16.05 3.00 -10.88
CA ARG A 175 15.45 2.16 -9.82
C ARG A 175 14.34 2.87 -9.06
N ILE A 176 13.58 3.73 -9.73
CA ILE A 176 12.44 4.50 -9.21
C ILE A 176 11.15 4.14 -9.95
N PRO A 177 9.97 4.52 -9.44
CA PRO A 177 8.72 4.40 -10.17
C PRO A 177 8.79 5.08 -11.55
N LEU A 178 8.35 4.39 -12.61
CA LEU A 178 8.39 4.90 -13.99
C LEU A 178 6.98 5.19 -14.54
N SER A 179 6.24 4.17 -14.97
CA SER A 179 4.91 4.30 -15.57
C SER A 179 3.87 3.45 -14.86
N ASN A 180 2.66 3.98 -14.77
CA ASN A 180 1.56 3.31 -14.08
C ASN A 180 1.09 2.08 -14.89
N LEU A 181 1.01 0.94 -14.19
CA LEU A 181 0.60 -0.37 -14.70
C LEU A 181 -0.91 -0.54 -14.68
N ASN A 182 -1.66 0.37 -14.04
CA ASN A 182 -3.10 0.41 -14.15
C ASN A 182 -3.52 0.76 -15.59
N LYS A 183 -4.24 -0.16 -16.26
CA LYS A 183 -4.77 0.01 -17.63
C LYS A 183 -6.29 0.11 -17.67
N SER A 184 -6.95 0.18 -16.51
CA SER A 184 -8.41 0.32 -16.42
C SER A 184 -8.94 1.71 -16.80
N ASN A 185 -8.05 2.72 -16.87
CA ASN A 185 -8.40 4.15 -16.97
C ASN A 185 -9.20 4.69 -15.77
N GLU A 186 -9.32 3.93 -14.69
CA GLU A 186 -10.03 4.33 -13.48
C GLU A 186 -9.06 4.54 -12.31
N ASN A 187 -9.28 5.60 -11.54
CA ASN A 187 -8.54 5.83 -10.30
C ASN A 187 -8.94 4.76 -9.25
N ILE A 188 -7.94 4.19 -8.56
CA ILE A 188 -8.16 3.27 -7.45
C ILE A 188 -8.14 4.10 -6.15
N VAL A 189 -9.31 4.53 -5.68
CA VAL A 189 -9.40 5.45 -4.54
C VAL A 189 -9.97 4.78 -3.29
N LYS A 190 -9.54 5.25 -2.11
CA LYS A 190 -10.04 4.79 -0.82
C LYS A 190 -10.06 5.94 0.17
N THR A 191 -11.18 6.09 0.87
CA THR A 191 -11.27 6.98 2.03
C THR A 191 -10.83 6.22 3.29
N ILE A 192 -9.91 6.82 4.03
CA ILE A 192 -9.44 6.36 5.34
C ILE A 192 -10.10 7.23 6.40
N THR A 193 -10.85 6.62 7.31
CA THR A 193 -11.52 7.36 8.40
C THR A 193 -10.69 7.38 9.68
N ARG A 194 -10.93 8.36 10.55
CA ARG A 194 -10.30 8.44 11.88
C ARG A 194 -10.50 7.11 12.64
N GLY A 195 -9.40 6.51 13.10
CA GLY A 195 -9.42 5.26 13.88
C GLY A 195 -9.43 3.96 13.06
N GLU A 196 -9.53 4.01 11.73
CA GLU A 196 -9.38 2.83 10.87
C GLU A 196 -7.92 2.36 10.87
N ARG A 197 -7.64 1.22 11.54
CA ARG A 197 -6.26 0.71 11.70
C ARG A 197 -5.78 -0.16 10.55
N MET A 198 -6.63 -1.04 10.04
CA MET A 198 -6.30 -1.93 8.93
C MET A 198 -7.14 -1.54 7.72
N VAL A 199 -6.50 -0.95 6.72
CA VAL A 199 -7.17 -0.47 5.52
C VAL A 199 -6.97 -1.50 4.42
N SER A 200 -8.06 -1.88 3.75
CA SER A 200 -8.02 -2.76 2.57
C SER A 200 -8.68 -2.10 1.36
N VAL A 201 -8.09 -2.33 0.19
CA VAL A 201 -8.55 -1.87 -1.12
C VAL A 201 -8.70 -3.07 -2.04
N ASP A 202 -9.90 -3.26 -2.61
CA ASP A 202 -10.14 -4.31 -3.61
C ASP A 202 -9.56 -3.88 -4.96
N LEU A 203 -8.69 -4.70 -5.52
CA LEU A 203 -8.02 -4.44 -6.80
C LEU A 203 -8.63 -5.25 -7.95
N LYS A 204 -9.49 -6.23 -7.67
CA LYS A 204 -10.09 -7.10 -8.68
C LYS A 204 -10.87 -6.33 -9.75
N PRO A 205 -11.68 -5.30 -9.43
CA PRO A 205 -12.44 -4.57 -10.45
C PRO A 205 -11.56 -3.94 -11.53
N TYR A 206 -10.33 -3.54 -11.16
CA TYR A 206 -9.41 -2.84 -12.06
C TYR A 206 -8.54 -3.78 -12.91
N SER A 207 -8.62 -5.10 -12.68
CA SER A 207 -7.87 -6.11 -13.44
C SER A 207 -6.39 -5.77 -13.60
N ILE A 208 -5.72 -5.43 -12.49
CA ILE A 208 -4.30 -5.05 -12.51
C ILE A 208 -3.43 -6.30 -12.61
N PHE A 209 -2.55 -6.33 -13.63
CA PHE A 209 -1.60 -7.42 -13.83
C PHE A 209 -0.16 -6.93 -13.72
N VAL A 210 0.69 -7.74 -13.08
CA VAL A 210 2.13 -7.53 -12.97
C VAL A 210 2.85 -8.83 -13.28
N GLU A 211 4.05 -8.77 -13.85
CA GLU A 211 4.81 -9.99 -14.20
C GLU A 211 6.02 -10.19 -13.28
N ASN A 212 6.71 -9.12 -12.93
CA ASN A 212 7.89 -9.14 -12.08
C ASN A 212 7.71 -8.13 -10.94
N ASP A 213 8.80 -7.81 -10.25
CA ASP A 213 8.85 -6.74 -9.26
C ASP A 213 8.17 -5.48 -9.77
N PHE A 214 7.44 -4.83 -8.87
CA PHE A 214 6.69 -3.62 -9.13
C PHE A 214 6.76 -2.72 -7.90
N ILE A 215 6.34 -1.46 -8.05
CA ILE A 215 6.22 -0.54 -6.93
C ILE A 215 4.74 -0.22 -6.74
N ILE A 216 4.26 -0.28 -5.49
CA ILE A 216 2.92 0.16 -5.13
C ILE A 216 3.02 1.39 -4.23
N ALA A 217 2.17 2.38 -4.47
CA ALA A 217 2.17 3.66 -3.77
C ALA A 217 0.78 4.03 -3.27
N ILE A 218 0.77 4.71 -2.13
CA ILE A 218 -0.38 5.47 -1.64
C ILE A 218 -0.09 6.94 -1.89
N GLU A 219 -1.06 7.62 -2.49
CA GLU A 219 -1.02 9.03 -2.81
C GLU A 219 -2.11 9.79 -2.07
N LEU A 220 -1.77 10.95 -1.50
CA LEU A 220 -2.74 11.80 -0.82
C LEU A 220 -3.51 12.67 -1.83
N LEU A 221 -4.84 12.48 -1.93
CA LEU A 221 -5.69 13.28 -2.81
C LEU A 221 -6.41 14.41 -2.09
N LYS A 222 -6.89 14.16 -0.87
CA LYS A 222 -7.72 15.12 -0.11
C LYS A 222 -7.65 14.86 1.39
N ILE A 223 -7.76 15.92 2.16
CA ILE A 223 -7.87 15.90 3.62
C ILE A 223 -9.24 16.47 3.98
N TYR A 224 -9.99 15.77 4.82
CA TYR A 224 -11.29 16.22 5.33
C TYR A 224 -11.20 16.58 6.81
N GLY A 225 -11.93 17.62 7.19
CA GLY A 225 -11.93 18.19 8.55
C GLY A 225 -10.90 19.29 8.75
N GLU A 226 -10.89 19.89 9.95
CA GLU A 226 -10.02 21.02 10.30
C GLU A 226 -8.68 20.60 10.94
N SER A 227 -8.45 19.30 11.15
CA SER A 227 -7.23 18.80 11.81
C SER A 227 -6.05 18.73 10.85
N ASP A 228 -4.85 19.05 11.35
CA ASP A 228 -3.60 18.99 10.59
C ASP A 228 -3.31 17.59 10.01
N LEU A 229 -2.60 17.57 8.87
CA LEU A 229 -2.11 16.33 8.25
C LEU A 229 -1.10 15.63 9.16
N GLY A 230 -1.39 14.38 9.52
CA GLY A 230 -0.50 13.56 10.36
C GLY A 230 -0.69 12.06 10.17
N LEU A 231 -0.92 11.60 8.93
CA LEU A 231 -1.09 10.18 8.64
C LEU A 231 0.23 9.43 8.88
N ILE A 232 0.21 8.47 9.80
CA ILE A 232 1.34 7.58 10.10
C ILE A 232 0.96 6.17 9.69
N LEU A 233 1.78 5.56 8.85
CA LEU A 233 1.62 4.20 8.33
C LEU A 233 2.74 3.31 8.87
N ALA A 234 2.41 2.04 9.11
CA ALA A 234 3.41 1.07 9.53
C ALA A 234 4.42 0.80 8.39
N ALA A 235 5.67 0.63 8.77
CA ALA A 235 6.78 0.21 7.92
C ALA A 235 7.54 -0.93 8.58
N VAL A 236 8.45 -1.55 7.83
CA VAL A 236 9.34 -2.60 8.31
C VAL A 236 10.77 -2.29 7.90
N LYS A 237 11.73 -2.67 8.76
CA LYS A 237 13.14 -2.62 8.41
C LYS A 237 13.45 -3.80 7.49
N ASP A 238 14.23 -3.53 6.44
CA ASP A 238 14.84 -4.60 5.65
C ASP A 238 16.01 -5.18 6.46
N PHE A 239 15.72 -6.18 7.29
CA PHE A 239 16.77 -6.96 7.93
C PHE A 239 17.26 -7.98 6.91
N THR A 240 18.55 -7.89 6.61
CA THR A 240 19.38 -8.73 5.72
C THR A 240 19.15 -10.25 5.76
N GLN A 241 18.35 -10.80 6.66
CA GLN A 241 17.87 -12.18 6.65
C GLN A 241 16.88 -12.46 5.51
N GLU A 242 16.04 -11.49 5.11
CA GLU A 242 15.02 -11.70 4.06
C GLU A 242 15.64 -11.66 2.66
N LYS A 243 16.52 -10.69 2.40
CA LYS A 243 17.37 -10.64 1.20
C LYS A 243 18.13 -11.95 0.96
N PHE A 244 18.77 -12.51 1.99
CA PHE A 244 19.50 -13.78 1.92
C PHE A 244 18.59 -14.98 1.61
N ASN A 245 17.33 -14.96 2.10
CA ASN A 245 16.36 -16.01 1.81
C ASN A 245 15.75 -15.89 0.41
N LEU A 246 15.64 -14.69 -0.15
CA LEU A 246 15.07 -14.44 -1.47
C LEU A 246 16.02 -14.85 -2.60
N GLU A 247 17.31 -14.52 -2.46
CA GLU A 247 18.38 -14.95 -3.39
C GLU A 247 18.45 -16.49 -3.47
N ASN A 248 18.40 -17.19 -2.34
CA ASN A 248 18.43 -18.66 -2.29
C ASN A 248 17.14 -19.34 -2.80
N ASN A 249 16.02 -18.64 -2.89
CA ASN A 249 14.73 -19.19 -3.32
C ASN A 249 14.31 -18.75 -4.75
N GLY A 250 15.21 -18.12 -5.51
CA GLY A 250 14.98 -17.68 -6.88
C GLY A 250 13.97 -16.53 -7.02
N TRP A 251 13.89 -15.65 -6.02
CA TRP A 251 12.98 -14.49 -6.01
C TRP A 251 13.58 -13.24 -6.67
N THR A 252 14.76 -13.30 -7.29
CA THR A 252 15.37 -12.16 -7.98
C THR A 252 16.14 -12.60 -9.25
N ASN A 253 16.12 -11.77 -10.30
CA ASN A 253 17.17 -11.77 -11.32
C ASN A 253 18.27 -10.79 -10.84
N THR A 254 19.52 -11.25 -10.84
CA THR A 254 20.69 -10.82 -10.04
C THR A 254 21.29 -9.43 -10.34
N ILE A 255 20.51 -8.42 -10.70
CA ILE A 255 21.01 -7.04 -10.95
C ILE A 255 20.22 -5.99 -10.15
N ASP A 256 19.57 -6.37 -9.05
CA ASP A 256 18.67 -5.51 -8.30
C ASP A 256 19.17 -5.25 -6.89
N ASP A 257 19.12 -4.01 -6.46
CA ASP A 257 19.51 -3.51 -5.13
C ASP A 257 18.55 -3.93 -4.00
N GLY A 258 17.72 -4.93 -4.26
CA GLY A 258 16.84 -5.58 -3.30
C GLY A 258 15.56 -4.80 -3.07
N HIS A 259 15.34 -4.43 -1.81
CA HIS A 259 14.12 -3.82 -1.31
C HIS A 259 14.19 -2.29 -1.32
N GLY A 260 13.12 -1.64 -0.86
CA GLY A 260 13.14 -0.21 -0.60
C GLY A 260 11.80 0.47 -0.72
N SER A 261 11.73 1.63 -0.09
CA SER A 261 10.61 2.57 -0.15
C SER A 261 10.99 3.81 -0.94
N TYR A 262 9.97 4.52 -1.40
CA TYR A 262 10.09 5.77 -2.11
C TYR A 262 9.12 6.79 -1.54
N ARG A 263 9.50 8.05 -1.64
CA ARG A 263 8.63 9.17 -1.27
C ARG A 263 8.75 10.29 -2.29
N ARG A 264 7.66 11.01 -2.50
CA ARG A 264 7.68 12.36 -3.07
C ARG A 264 6.72 13.25 -2.29
N TYR A 265 7.04 14.54 -2.15
CA TYR A 265 6.29 15.45 -1.27
C TYR A 265 5.09 16.14 -1.91
N ALA A 266 5.01 16.18 -3.24
CA ALA A 266 3.89 16.73 -3.98
C ALA A 266 3.78 16.09 -5.37
N SER A 267 2.67 16.34 -6.06
CA SER A 267 2.52 16.06 -7.49
C SER A 267 3.76 16.50 -8.28
N GLN A 268 4.25 15.65 -9.19
CA GLN A 268 5.38 15.93 -10.10
C GLN A 268 6.73 16.21 -9.42
N SER A 269 6.85 15.94 -8.12
CA SER A 269 8.10 16.09 -7.38
C SER A 269 9.04 14.90 -7.61
N LYS A 270 10.33 15.13 -7.38
CA LYS A 270 11.35 14.07 -7.49
C LYS A 270 11.09 12.97 -6.46
N TRP A 271 11.35 11.73 -6.88
CA TRP A 271 11.36 10.58 -5.99
C TRP A 271 12.62 10.57 -5.12
N GLU A 272 12.42 10.46 -3.81
CA GLU A 272 13.42 10.09 -2.83
C GLU A 272 13.33 8.59 -2.57
N ARG A 273 14.48 7.95 -2.34
CA ARG A 273 14.57 6.50 -2.15
C ARG A 273 15.19 6.15 -0.80
N PHE A 274 14.62 5.14 -0.15
CA PHE A 274 15.06 4.56 1.12
C PHE A 274 15.31 3.07 0.92
N THR A 275 16.56 2.62 1.03
CA THR A 275 16.95 1.24 0.69
C THR A 275 16.81 0.24 1.84
N ASN A 276 16.70 0.73 3.07
CA ASN A 276 16.67 -0.10 4.30
C ASN A 276 15.28 -0.17 4.95
N LEU A 277 14.27 0.40 4.31
CA LEU A 277 12.91 0.51 4.83
C LEU A 277 11.92 0.10 3.75
N ASN A 278 10.91 -0.67 4.13
CA ASN A 278 9.76 -0.99 3.29
C ASN A 278 8.50 -0.52 3.99
N MET A 279 7.55 0.06 3.26
CA MET A 279 6.21 0.24 3.81
C MET A 279 5.60 -1.14 4.09
N ALA A 280 4.82 -1.28 5.17
CA ALA A 280 4.16 -2.52 5.54
C ALA A 280 2.91 -2.75 4.66
N TYR A 281 3.16 -2.88 3.37
CA TYR A 281 2.18 -3.03 2.31
C TYR A 281 2.08 -4.51 1.92
N SER A 282 0.92 -5.12 2.19
CA SER A 282 0.65 -6.53 1.88
C SER A 282 -0.38 -6.63 0.77
N LEU A 283 -0.19 -7.59 -0.15
CA LEU A 283 -1.13 -7.87 -1.22
C LEU A 283 -1.54 -9.33 -1.26
N GLU A 284 -2.82 -9.55 -1.53
CA GLU A 284 -3.32 -10.81 -2.07
C GLU A 284 -3.21 -10.74 -3.60
N SER A 285 -2.69 -11.78 -4.22
CA SER A 285 -2.52 -11.88 -5.67
C SER A 285 -2.78 -13.30 -6.16
N SER A 286 -3.05 -13.43 -7.46
CA SER A 286 -3.30 -14.69 -8.14
C SER A 286 -2.29 -14.90 -9.25
N LEU A 287 -1.30 -15.77 -9.03
CA LEU A 287 -0.30 -16.15 -10.03
C LEU A 287 -0.95 -17.05 -11.09
N ILE A 288 -0.76 -16.70 -12.35
CA ILE A 288 -1.28 -17.44 -13.49
C ILE A 288 -0.25 -18.50 -13.89
N VAL A 289 -0.66 -19.75 -13.89
CA VAL A 289 0.23 -20.89 -14.17
C VAL A 289 -0.45 -21.95 -15.05
N ASP A 290 0.37 -22.80 -15.67
CA ASP A 290 -0.11 -24.03 -16.29
C ASP A 290 -0.50 -25.11 -15.26
N GLU A 291 -1.17 -26.16 -15.75
CA GLU A 291 -1.65 -27.27 -14.92
C GLU A 291 -0.53 -28.03 -14.19
N LYS A 292 0.64 -28.19 -14.82
CA LYS A 292 1.78 -28.90 -14.22
C LYS A 292 2.32 -28.14 -13.01
N LYS A 293 2.50 -26.83 -13.14
CA LYS A 293 2.96 -25.94 -12.06
C LYS A 293 1.90 -25.79 -10.98
N TYR A 294 0.61 -25.73 -11.34
CA TYR A 294 -0.52 -25.74 -10.39
C TYR A 294 -0.51 -26.99 -9.50
N ASN A 295 -0.43 -28.19 -10.12
CA ASN A 295 -0.38 -29.45 -9.38
C ASN A 295 0.83 -29.55 -8.44
N ARG A 296 1.98 -28.99 -8.84
CA ARG A 296 3.15 -28.88 -7.96
C ARG A 296 2.88 -27.96 -6.77
N TYR A 297 2.21 -26.83 -6.99
CA TYR A 297 1.84 -25.92 -5.91
C TYR A 297 0.88 -26.59 -4.92
N LEU A 298 -0.14 -27.31 -5.38
CA LEU A 298 -1.07 -28.05 -4.51
C LEU A 298 -0.33 -29.02 -3.59
N LYS A 299 0.55 -29.86 -4.15
CA LYS A 299 1.37 -30.79 -3.36
C LYS A 299 2.22 -30.07 -2.32
N GLN A 300 2.82 -28.93 -2.68
CA GLN A 300 3.64 -28.13 -1.75
C GLN A 300 2.79 -27.46 -0.66
N SER A 301 1.61 -26.94 -1.02
CA SER A 301 0.66 -26.33 -0.09
C SER A 301 0.15 -27.33 0.93
N GLU A 302 -0.21 -28.54 0.48
CA GLU A 302 -0.62 -29.63 1.35
C GLU A 302 0.51 -30.05 2.30
N LYS A 303 1.73 -30.21 1.80
CA LYS A 303 2.90 -30.50 2.65
C LYS A 303 3.12 -29.41 3.70
N ARG A 304 2.98 -28.12 3.33
CA ARG A 304 3.06 -27.00 4.28
C ARG A 304 1.95 -27.05 5.31
N ARG A 305 0.72 -27.34 4.90
CA ARG A 305 -0.44 -27.49 5.80
C ARG A 305 -0.22 -28.59 6.82
N LEU A 306 0.26 -29.75 6.39
CA LEU A 306 0.56 -30.89 7.26
C LEU A 306 1.75 -30.61 8.20
N ALA A 307 2.69 -29.76 7.79
CA ALA A 307 3.83 -29.36 8.60
C ALA A 307 3.51 -28.27 9.66
N LYS A 308 2.33 -27.63 9.61
CA LYS A 308 1.94 -26.59 10.57
C LYS A 308 1.91 -27.16 11.99
N LYS A 309 2.59 -26.47 12.91
CA LYS A 309 2.59 -26.81 14.34
C LYS A 309 1.58 -25.94 15.08
N PHE A 310 1.00 -26.53 16.12
CA PHE A 310 -0.04 -25.88 16.92
C PHE A 310 0.34 -25.92 18.38
N LEU A 311 0.32 -24.77 19.05
CA LEU A 311 0.31 -24.72 20.50
C LEU A 311 -1.09 -25.08 20.99
N SER A 312 -1.18 -26.07 21.87
CA SER A 312 -2.44 -26.46 22.49
C SER A 312 -2.36 -26.41 24.01
N GLY A 313 -3.50 -26.25 24.68
CA GLY A 313 -3.55 -26.35 26.12
C GLY A 313 -4.88 -25.92 26.71
N PHE A 314 -4.86 -25.65 28.01
CA PHE A 314 -6.03 -25.23 28.77
C PHE A 314 -5.79 -23.90 29.46
N ALA A 315 -6.82 -23.06 29.51
CA ALA A 315 -6.85 -21.93 30.43
C ALA A 315 -7.53 -22.34 31.74
N ILE A 316 -6.85 -22.05 32.85
CA ILE A 316 -7.20 -22.54 34.18
C ILE A 316 -7.27 -21.35 35.14
N LEU A 317 -8.29 -21.35 35.99
CA LEU A 317 -8.49 -20.41 37.09
C LEU A 317 -8.82 -21.22 38.35
N ASN A 318 -8.01 -21.10 39.39
CA ASN A 318 -8.19 -21.81 40.67
C ASN A 318 -8.46 -23.31 40.48
N GLY A 319 -7.70 -23.95 39.59
CA GLY A 319 -7.85 -25.38 39.26
C GLY A 319 -8.99 -25.73 38.31
N LYS A 320 -9.88 -24.79 37.96
CA LYS A 320 -11.00 -25.01 37.03
C LYS A 320 -10.69 -24.50 35.62
N MET A 321 -11.04 -25.28 34.60
CA MET A 321 -10.88 -24.87 33.20
C MET A 321 -11.91 -23.80 32.83
N ILE A 322 -11.51 -22.76 32.09
CA ILE A 322 -12.36 -21.61 31.79
C ILE A 322 -12.43 -21.28 30.29
N ALA A 323 -13.65 -21.05 29.81
CA ALA A 323 -13.96 -20.66 28.43
C ALA A 323 -13.78 -19.16 28.18
N GLY A 324 -13.74 -18.76 26.90
CA GLY A 324 -13.75 -17.35 26.49
C GLY A 324 -12.47 -16.58 26.83
N VAL A 325 -11.35 -17.28 27.00
CA VAL A 325 -10.02 -16.64 27.04
C VAL A 325 -9.55 -16.52 25.61
N GLU A 326 -9.27 -15.30 25.18
CA GLU A 326 -8.64 -15.04 23.89
C GLU A 326 -7.17 -15.44 23.96
N VAL A 327 -6.74 -16.20 22.96
CA VAL A 327 -5.35 -16.60 22.76
C VAL A 327 -4.91 -16.00 21.43
N PHE A 328 -3.99 -15.05 21.48
CA PHE A 328 -3.51 -14.31 20.32
C PHE A 328 -2.05 -14.64 20.04
N ASN A 329 -1.72 -14.99 18.80
CA ASN A 329 -0.34 -15.14 18.36
C ASN A 329 0.13 -13.87 17.64
N HIS A 330 1.11 -13.18 18.23
CA HIS A 330 1.62 -11.89 17.74
C HIS A 330 2.28 -11.97 16.37
N ARG A 331 2.78 -13.14 15.98
CA ARG A 331 3.39 -13.35 14.65
C ARG A 331 2.34 -13.65 13.59
N THR A 332 1.39 -14.56 13.86
CA THR A 332 0.36 -14.92 12.86
C THR A 332 -0.79 -13.92 12.83
N LYS A 333 -0.88 -13.03 13.82
CA LYS A 333 -2.00 -12.10 14.05
C LYS A 333 -3.36 -12.80 14.15
N GLN A 334 -3.38 -14.09 14.51
CA GLN A 334 -4.60 -14.87 14.69
C GLN A 334 -4.98 -14.93 16.16
N SER A 335 -6.28 -14.84 16.44
CA SER A 335 -6.89 -15.12 17.73
C SER A 335 -7.74 -16.38 17.68
N VAL A 336 -7.73 -17.16 18.77
CA VAL A 336 -8.72 -18.21 19.05
C VAL A 336 -9.24 -18.02 20.46
N PHE A 337 -10.46 -18.47 20.75
CA PHE A 337 -11.01 -18.45 22.09
C PHE A 337 -10.99 -19.85 22.71
N THR A 338 -10.72 -19.93 24.01
CA THR A 338 -10.89 -21.21 24.72
C THR A 338 -12.35 -21.64 24.67
N ASN A 339 -12.58 -22.92 24.37
CA ASN A 339 -13.92 -23.48 24.30
C ASN A 339 -14.53 -23.70 25.70
N LYS A 340 -15.75 -24.26 25.76
CA LYS A 340 -16.45 -24.56 27.03
C LYS A 340 -15.66 -25.38 28.05
N ASN A 341 -14.70 -26.19 27.59
CA ASN A 341 -13.82 -27.01 28.44
C ASN A 341 -12.48 -26.31 28.71
N GLY A 342 -12.36 -25.02 28.43
CA GLY A 342 -11.15 -24.21 28.58
C GLY A 342 -10.01 -24.56 27.62
N ARG A 343 -10.24 -25.42 26.63
CA ARG A 343 -9.20 -25.85 25.68
C ARG A 343 -9.01 -24.83 24.56
N TYR A 344 -7.76 -24.60 24.18
CA TYR A 344 -7.40 -23.85 22.97
C TYR A 344 -6.41 -24.64 22.10
N LYS A 345 -6.36 -24.26 20.82
CA LYS A 345 -5.37 -24.72 19.84
C LYS A 345 -5.13 -23.57 18.85
N ILE A 346 -3.89 -23.10 18.77
CA ILE A 346 -3.49 -21.97 17.93
C ILE A 346 -2.25 -22.33 17.11
N GLU A 347 -2.19 -21.89 15.85
CA GLU A 347 -0.99 -22.05 15.02
C GLU A 347 0.20 -21.33 15.67
N GLY A 348 1.35 -21.99 15.74
CA GLY A 348 2.54 -21.37 16.32
C GLY A 348 3.81 -22.16 16.01
N LYS A 349 4.95 -21.48 16.09
CA LYS A 349 6.29 -22.07 15.99
C LYS A 349 7.15 -21.64 17.18
N LYS A 350 8.28 -22.32 17.38
CA LYS A 350 9.26 -21.97 18.41
C LYS A 350 9.66 -20.50 18.24
N GLY A 351 9.61 -19.75 19.33
CA GLY A 351 9.93 -18.33 19.39
C GLY A 351 8.71 -17.40 19.34
N ASP A 352 7.53 -17.88 18.93
CA ASP A 352 6.33 -17.04 18.85
C ASP A 352 5.88 -16.56 20.24
N LEU A 353 5.49 -15.29 20.33
CA LEU A 353 4.87 -14.71 21.53
C LEU A 353 3.35 -14.87 21.46
N ILE A 354 2.78 -15.49 22.49
CA ILE A 354 1.36 -15.75 22.64
C ILE A 354 0.83 -14.92 23.80
N SER A 355 -0.25 -14.18 23.59
CA SER A 355 -0.96 -13.45 24.65
C SER A 355 -2.28 -14.13 24.99
N TYR A 356 -2.62 -14.08 26.27
CA TYR A 356 -3.87 -14.57 26.83
C TYR A 356 -4.62 -13.40 27.44
N PHE A 357 -5.82 -13.13 26.93
CA PHE A 357 -6.65 -12.01 27.34
C PHE A 357 -8.04 -12.51 27.77
N LYS A 358 -8.54 -11.96 28.87
CA LYS A 358 -9.94 -12.09 29.29
C LYS A 358 -10.31 -10.89 30.16
N LYS A 359 -11.45 -10.26 29.90
CA LYS A 359 -11.93 -9.12 30.68
C LYS A 359 -12.00 -9.46 32.18
N GLY A 360 -11.41 -8.60 33.02
CA GLY A 360 -11.33 -8.79 34.48
C GLY A 360 -10.21 -9.74 34.94
N PHE A 361 -9.25 -10.07 34.06
CA PHE A 361 -8.08 -10.89 34.38
C PHE A 361 -6.79 -10.18 33.97
N VAL A 362 -5.70 -10.50 34.67
CA VAL A 362 -4.37 -10.01 34.33
C VAL A 362 -3.92 -10.62 33.00
N ASN A 363 -3.51 -9.77 32.06
CA ASN A 363 -2.97 -10.19 30.77
C ASN A 363 -1.69 -10.99 30.96
N LYS A 364 -1.58 -12.14 30.27
CA LYS A 364 -0.37 -12.97 30.34
C LYS A 364 0.22 -13.20 28.96
N GLN A 365 1.54 -13.32 28.92
CA GLN A 365 2.28 -13.62 27.70
C GLN A 365 3.15 -14.86 27.87
N PHE A 366 3.33 -15.61 26.79
CA PHE A 366 4.14 -16.83 26.74
C PHE A 366 4.90 -16.92 25.43
N LYS A 367 6.21 -17.13 25.49
CA LYS A 367 7.03 -17.40 24.30
C LYS A 367 7.15 -18.92 24.07
N ILE A 368 6.71 -19.41 22.91
CA ILE A 368 6.76 -20.84 22.58
C ILE A 368 8.22 -21.32 22.58
N LYS A 369 8.50 -22.34 23.40
CA LYS A 369 9.82 -23.00 23.46
C LYS A 369 9.83 -24.26 22.57
N ASN A 370 10.39 -25.36 23.04
CA ASN A 370 10.43 -26.63 22.29
C ASN A 370 9.14 -27.46 22.44
N ARG A 371 8.35 -27.24 23.50
CA ARG A 371 7.07 -27.93 23.72
C ARG A 371 5.90 -27.11 23.15
N PHE A 372 5.02 -27.80 22.42
CA PHE A 372 3.81 -27.24 21.81
C PHE A 372 2.55 -27.51 22.65
N ILE A 373 2.74 -27.70 23.95
CA ILE A 373 1.67 -27.80 24.95
C ILE A 373 1.98 -26.81 26.06
N PHE A 374 1.01 -25.97 26.41
CA PHE A 374 1.13 -25.03 27.51
C PHE A 374 -0.22 -24.79 28.17
N ASN A 375 -0.33 -24.97 29.48
CA ASN A 375 -1.53 -24.64 30.22
C ASN A 375 -1.33 -23.29 30.89
N ILE A 376 -2.24 -22.34 30.66
CA ILE A 376 -2.15 -21.00 31.23
C ILE A 376 -2.97 -20.92 32.51
N GLN A 377 -2.35 -20.40 33.57
CA GLN A 377 -3.04 -20.05 34.82
C GLN A 377 -3.39 -18.58 34.78
N LEU A 378 -4.66 -18.22 34.94
CA LEU A 378 -5.12 -16.83 34.98
C LEU A 378 -5.42 -16.40 36.42
N SER A 379 -5.22 -15.11 36.69
CA SER A 379 -5.55 -14.44 37.95
C SER A 379 -6.43 -13.25 37.64
N LYS A 380 -7.40 -12.96 38.53
CA LYS A 380 -8.24 -11.76 38.39
C LYS A 380 -7.37 -10.51 38.57
N THR A 381 -7.75 -9.42 37.90
CA THR A 381 -7.27 -8.08 38.26
C THR A 381 -7.88 -7.72 39.62
N ASP A 382 -7.07 -7.16 40.50
CA ASP A 382 -7.52 -6.65 41.81
C ASP A 382 -8.54 -5.53 41.67
#